data_AF-A0A6M6JHZ8-F1
#
_entry.id   AF-A0A6M6JHZ8-F1
#
_cell.length_a   1.000
_cell.length_b   1.000
_cell.length_c   1.000
_cell.angle_alpha   90.00
_cell.angle_beta   90.00
_cell.angle_gamma   90.00
#
_symmetry.space_group_name_H-M   'P 1'
#
loop_
_entity.id
_entity.type
_entity.pdbx_description
1 polymer ?
#
loop_
_entity_poly.entity_id
_entity_poly.type
_entity_poly.pdbx_seq_one_letter_code
_entity_poly.pdbx_strand_id
1 'polypeptide(L)'
;MRLAPAAPPGERWRAAVVLGGQGRFAAAVTLLRELLADPRTPRAVAAHAAVTLAAHRRQQGGHALARPLDARGLRLAAAAPPGPPCPDGTDAGAAVVDALVGLAADALGLGDPAAGRLLDAAQERGHPSWRTAVRIGWVRAEAALFAGQAARGLEPAERALERARADGGLRHVVKSRLVLAVVRAVAHPDGAVLTELDAVAEAASVAGLLPLVGPARLAAADLADRIGSPSVTGSSLNANDGAADRSDEAVNGRSSGPARRRHAAQLSASVLYQLSDPVGRGLMGESVQPVPRAPVL
;
A
#
# COMPACT_ATOMS: atom_id res chain seq x y z
N MET A 1 16.53 13.17 -14.74
CA MET A 1 15.58 14.19 -15.23
C MET A 1 15.58 15.38 -14.27
N ARG A 2 16.15 16.52 -14.68
CA ARG A 2 15.85 17.84 -14.07
C ARG A 2 14.84 18.50 -15.01
N LEU A 3 13.63 18.79 -14.53
CA LEU A 3 12.68 19.56 -15.32
C LEU A 3 13.11 21.03 -15.35
N ALA A 4 12.89 21.72 -16.47
CA ALA A 4 13.04 23.16 -16.53
C ALA A 4 12.01 23.84 -15.60
N PRO A 5 12.37 24.94 -14.90
CA PRO A 5 11.47 25.65 -13.99
C PRO A 5 10.18 26.21 -14.63
N ALA A 6 10.06 26.17 -15.97
CA ALA A 6 8.92 26.64 -16.75
C ALA A 6 7.97 25.53 -17.27
N ALA A 7 8.18 24.26 -16.89
CA ALA A 7 7.33 23.18 -17.39
C ALA A 7 5.84 23.36 -16.97
N PRO A 8 4.88 23.08 -17.88
CA PRO A 8 3.45 23.14 -17.56
C PRO A 8 3.09 22.35 -16.30
N PRO A 9 2.12 22.79 -15.48
CA PRO A 9 1.77 22.13 -14.22
C PRO A 9 1.51 20.63 -14.35
N GLY A 10 0.83 20.20 -15.43
CA GLY A 10 0.56 18.79 -15.69
C GLY A 10 1.82 17.95 -15.92
N GLU A 11 2.84 18.50 -16.57
CA GLU A 11 4.13 17.83 -16.77
C GLU A 11 4.93 17.72 -15.47
N ARG A 12 4.93 18.79 -14.67
CA ARG A 12 5.54 18.77 -13.33
C ARG A 12 4.90 17.70 -12.43
N TRP A 13 3.57 17.57 -12.49
CA TRP A 13 2.87 16.51 -11.76
C TRP A 13 3.26 15.11 -12.26
N ARG A 14 3.26 14.86 -13.57
CA ARG A 14 3.67 13.57 -14.14
C ARG A 14 5.11 13.21 -13.78
N ALA A 15 6.02 14.19 -13.77
CA ALA A 15 7.39 13.98 -13.31
C ALA A 15 7.46 13.62 -11.83
N ALA A 16 6.63 14.23 -10.98
CA ALA A 16 6.53 13.83 -9.58
C ALA A 16 6.05 12.38 -9.42
N VAL A 17 5.08 11.94 -10.24
CA VAL A 17 4.63 10.54 -10.27
C VAL A 17 5.78 9.59 -10.64
N VAL A 18 6.57 9.92 -11.67
CA VAL A 18 7.74 9.13 -12.07
C VAL A 18 8.80 9.09 -10.97
N LEU A 19 9.17 10.25 -10.41
CA LEU A 19 10.16 10.35 -9.33
C LEU A 19 9.74 9.54 -8.10
N GLY A 20 8.47 9.64 -7.70
CA GLY A 20 7.93 8.84 -6.61
C GLY A 20 7.92 7.34 -6.92
N GLY A 21 7.60 6.97 -8.18
CA GLY A 21 7.72 5.60 -8.65
C GLY A 21 9.14 5.04 -8.56
N GLN A 22 10.16 5.90 -8.70
CA GLN A 22 11.58 5.56 -8.57
C GLN A 22 12.11 5.63 -7.12
N GLY A 23 11.24 5.92 -6.14
CA GLY A 23 11.66 6.09 -4.74
C GLY A 23 12.36 7.42 -4.45
N ARG A 24 12.41 8.36 -5.40
CA ARG A 24 12.97 9.71 -5.22
C ARG A 24 11.94 10.63 -4.56
N PHE A 25 11.42 10.22 -3.40
CA PHE A 25 10.30 10.87 -2.73
C PHE A 25 10.57 12.33 -2.38
N ALA A 26 11.79 12.68 -1.94
CA ALA A 26 12.12 14.08 -1.63
C ALA A 26 11.92 14.99 -2.85
N ALA A 27 12.44 14.59 -4.03
CA ALA A 27 12.29 15.35 -5.26
C ALA A 27 10.82 15.40 -5.73
N ALA A 28 10.08 14.29 -5.62
CA ALA A 28 8.66 14.27 -5.95
C ALA A 28 7.86 15.21 -5.04
N VAL A 29 8.10 15.16 -3.71
CA VAL A 29 7.43 16.00 -2.72
C VAL A 29 7.69 17.49 -2.97
N THR A 30 8.89 17.89 -3.38
CA THR A 30 9.19 19.27 -3.77
C THR A 30 8.27 19.74 -4.88
N LEU A 31 8.20 19.01 -6.00
CA LEU A 31 7.33 19.36 -7.13
C LEU A 31 5.85 19.40 -6.73
N LEU A 32 5.40 18.43 -5.92
CA LEU A 32 4.00 18.36 -5.48
C LEU A 32 3.64 19.52 -4.55
N ARG A 33 4.53 19.91 -3.65
CA ARG A 33 4.31 21.06 -2.75
C ARG A 33 4.27 22.37 -3.51
N GLU A 34 5.14 22.56 -4.50
CA GLU A 34 5.12 23.73 -5.37
C GLU A 34 3.79 23.84 -6.14
N LEU A 35 3.31 22.74 -6.72
CA LEU A 35 2.00 22.70 -7.41
C LEU A 35 0.85 23.02 -6.47
N LEU A 36 0.91 22.55 -5.22
CA LEU A 36 -0.10 22.80 -4.20
C LEU A 36 -0.05 24.22 -3.60
N ALA A 37 1.06 24.92 -3.73
CA ALA A 37 1.25 26.27 -3.23
C ALA A 37 0.96 27.34 -4.30
N ASP A 38 1.18 27.05 -5.58
CA ASP A 38 0.96 28.01 -6.68
C ASP A 38 -0.55 28.15 -7.00
N PRO A 39 -1.18 29.31 -6.76
CA PRO A 39 -2.60 29.54 -7.04
C PRO A 39 -2.95 29.48 -8.53
N ARG A 40 -1.95 29.54 -9.42
CA ARG A 40 -2.14 29.44 -10.88
C ARG A 40 -2.21 27.98 -11.35
N THR A 41 -1.93 27.00 -10.49
CA THR A 41 -2.06 25.58 -10.84
C THR A 41 -3.53 25.24 -11.09
N PRO A 42 -3.89 24.65 -12.25
CA PRO A 42 -5.26 24.21 -12.51
C PRO A 42 -5.75 23.26 -11.42
N ARG A 43 -7.00 23.42 -10.98
CA ARG A 43 -7.54 22.68 -9.82
C ARG A 43 -7.50 21.16 -9.97
N ALA A 44 -7.73 20.63 -11.16
CA ALA A 44 -7.59 19.20 -11.44
C ALA A 44 -6.15 18.72 -11.19
N VAL A 45 -5.14 19.47 -11.64
CA VAL A 45 -3.72 19.15 -11.41
C VAL A 45 -3.37 19.27 -9.93
N ALA A 46 -3.87 20.30 -9.23
CA ALA A 46 -3.66 20.45 -7.79
C ALA A 46 -4.31 19.29 -6.99
N ALA A 47 -5.49 18.82 -7.41
CA ALA A 47 -6.14 17.66 -6.81
C ALA A 47 -5.29 16.40 -6.97
N HIS A 48 -4.83 16.12 -8.20
CA HIS A 48 -3.90 15.03 -8.48
C HIS A 48 -2.58 15.14 -7.70
N ALA A 49 -2.06 16.35 -7.53
CA ALA A 49 -0.85 16.58 -6.74
C ALA A 49 -1.07 16.23 -5.25
N ALA A 50 -2.21 16.60 -4.68
CA ALA A 50 -2.57 16.24 -3.30
C ALA A 50 -2.68 14.72 -3.13
N VAL A 51 -3.40 14.04 -4.03
CA VAL A 51 -3.59 12.58 -4.01
C VAL A 51 -2.29 11.82 -4.25
N THR A 52 -1.41 12.34 -5.11
CA THR A 52 -0.08 11.75 -5.34
C THR A 52 0.80 11.86 -4.09
N LEU A 53 0.76 13.02 -3.42
CA LEU A 53 1.47 13.24 -2.17
C LEU A 53 0.95 12.31 -1.06
N ALA A 54 -0.38 12.11 -0.98
CA ALA A 54 -1.00 11.16 -0.08
C ALA A 54 -0.49 9.73 -0.33
N ALA A 55 -0.49 9.31 -1.60
CA ALA A 55 0.01 7.99 -1.99
C ALA A 55 1.51 7.79 -1.65
N HIS A 56 2.34 8.84 -1.70
CA HIS A 56 3.73 8.76 -1.26
C HIS A 56 3.86 8.60 0.26
N ARG A 57 3.01 9.27 1.05
CA ARG A 57 2.97 9.09 2.51
C ARG A 57 2.56 7.67 2.87
N ARG A 58 1.53 7.14 2.20
CA ARG A 58 1.05 5.77 2.37
C ARG A 58 2.11 4.71 2.08
N GLN A 59 2.91 4.90 1.03
CA GLN A 59 4.01 3.99 0.69
C GLN A 59 5.13 3.95 1.74
N GLN A 60 5.20 4.95 2.61
CA GLN A 60 6.12 5.02 3.75
C GLN A 60 5.39 4.66 5.07
N GLY A 61 4.22 4.03 4.99
CA GLY A 61 3.38 3.66 6.14
C GLY A 61 2.65 4.80 6.84
N GLY A 62 2.74 6.04 6.33
CA GLY A 62 2.13 7.23 6.91
C GLY A 62 0.63 7.37 6.60
N HIS A 63 -0.19 6.36 6.91
CA HIS A 63 -1.63 6.34 6.61
C HIS A 63 -2.40 7.52 7.20
N ALA A 64 -2.18 7.83 8.48
CA ALA A 64 -2.83 8.96 9.14
C ALA A 64 -2.47 10.31 8.50
N LEU A 65 -1.23 10.45 8.01
CA LEU A 65 -0.73 11.65 7.32
C LEU A 65 -1.24 11.76 5.88
N ALA A 66 -1.64 10.65 5.26
CA ALA A 66 -2.16 10.61 3.89
C ALA A 66 -3.63 11.06 3.82
N ARG A 67 -4.47 10.67 4.80
CA ARG A 67 -5.90 11.06 4.87
C ARG A 67 -6.21 12.54 4.62
N PRO A 68 -5.59 13.52 5.31
CA PRO A 68 -5.90 14.94 5.09
C PRO A 68 -5.51 15.42 3.68
N LEU A 69 -4.54 14.78 3.05
CA LEU A 69 -4.12 15.09 1.68
C LEU A 69 -5.12 14.58 0.65
N ASP A 70 -5.63 13.36 0.79
CA ASP A 70 -6.70 12.85 -0.07
C ASP A 70 -7.99 13.67 0.13
N ALA A 71 -8.32 14.06 1.36
CA ALA A 71 -9.44 14.98 1.62
C ALA A 71 -9.25 16.35 0.97
N ARG A 72 -8.01 16.88 0.96
CA ARG A 72 -7.68 18.10 0.22
C ARG A 72 -7.84 17.89 -1.29
N GLY A 73 -7.43 16.73 -1.82
CA GLY A 73 -7.63 16.33 -3.20
C GLY A 73 -9.10 16.36 -3.61
N LEU A 74 -9.98 15.78 -2.80
CA LEU A 74 -11.44 15.82 -3.01
C LEU A 74 -11.98 17.24 -3.07
N ARG A 75 -11.59 18.13 -2.13
CA ARG A 75 -12.03 19.54 -2.15
C ARG A 75 -11.55 20.28 -3.39
N LEU A 76 -10.31 20.05 -3.81
CA LEU A 76 -9.74 20.67 -5.01
C LEU A 76 -10.44 20.18 -6.29
N ALA A 77 -10.71 18.87 -6.37
CA ALA A 77 -11.42 18.28 -7.50
C ALA A 77 -12.87 18.78 -7.60
N ALA A 78 -13.58 18.88 -6.47
CA ALA A 78 -14.94 19.41 -6.42
C ALA A 78 -15.03 20.88 -6.86
N ALA A 79 -13.97 21.67 -6.62
CA ALA A 79 -13.89 23.07 -7.04
C ALA A 79 -13.35 23.26 -8.46
N ALA A 80 -12.97 22.19 -9.16
CA ALA A 80 -12.48 22.26 -10.53
C ALA A 80 -13.66 22.48 -11.50
N PRO A 81 -13.48 23.24 -12.59
CA PRO A 81 -14.50 23.38 -13.61
C PRO A 81 -14.93 22.00 -14.15
N PRO A 82 -16.23 21.80 -14.44
CA PRO A 82 -16.67 20.56 -15.05
C PRO A 82 -16.03 20.42 -16.44
N GLY A 83 -15.72 19.18 -16.81
CA GLY A 83 -15.15 18.85 -18.11
C GLY A 83 -15.44 17.39 -18.44
N PRO A 84 -15.31 17.01 -19.73
CA PRO A 84 -15.46 15.61 -20.11
C PRO A 84 -14.40 14.75 -19.40
N PRO A 85 -14.71 13.49 -19.06
CA PRO A 85 -13.72 12.56 -18.54
C PRO A 85 -12.53 12.45 -19.49
N CYS A 86 -11.31 12.49 -18.95
CA CYS A 86 -10.09 12.29 -19.72
C CYS A 86 -9.74 10.80 -19.69
N PRO A 87 -9.62 10.09 -20.83
CA PRO A 87 -9.26 8.67 -20.83
C PRO A 87 -7.95 8.36 -20.07
N ASP A 88 -6.99 9.27 -20.09
CA ASP A 88 -5.72 9.16 -19.36
C ASP A 88 -5.87 9.34 -17.84
N GLY A 89 -7.05 9.70 -17.36
CA GLY A 89 -7.36 9.89 -15.94
C GLY A 89 -6.63 11.08 -15.33
N THR A 90 -6.51 12.17 -16.08
CA THR A 90 -5.83 13.41 -15.63
C THR A 90 -6.82 14.54 -15.28
N ASP A 91 -8.12 14.29 -15.46
CA ASP A 91 -9.19 15.19 -15.06
C ASP A 91 -9.53 15.08 -13.56
N ALA A 92 -10.39 15.96 -13.07
CA ALA A 92 -10.80 16.01 -11.68
C ALA A 92 -11.62 14.79 -11.24
N GLY A 93 -12.42 14.18 -12.13
CA GLY A 93 -13.20 12.98 -11.85
C GLY A 93 -12.31 11.80 -11.50
N ALA A 94 -11.22 11.59 -12.26
CA ALA A 94 -10.21 10.60 -11.92
C ALA A 94 -9.56 10.85 -10.54
N ALA A 95 -9.24 12.12 -10.22
CA ALA A 95 -8.68 12.49 -8.92
C ALA A 95 -9.63 12.17 -7.76
N VAL A 96 -10.95 12.34 -7.95
CA VAL A 96 -11.95 11.96 -6.95
C VAL A 96 -11.90 10.46 -6.68
N VAL A 97 -11.92 9.64 -7.72
CA VAL A 97 -11.85 8.18 -7.56
C VAL A 97 -10.55 7.77 -6.87
N ASP A 98 -9.42 8.31 -7.27
CA ASP A 98 -8.13 8.00 -6.65
C ASP A 98 -8.06 8.41 -5.18
N ALA A 99 -8.66 9.55 -4.81
CA ALA A 99 -8.72 10.00 -3.42
C ALA A 99 -9.59 9.08 -2.57
N LEU A 100 -10.74 8.63 -3.08
CA LEU A 100 -11.60 7.67 -2.38
C LEU A 100 -10.90 6.32 -2.20
N VAL A 101 -10.21 5.82 -3.24
CA VAL A 101 -9.36 4.62 -3.15
C VAL A 101 -8.25 4.81 -2.13
N GLY A 102 -7.62 6.00 -2.09
CA GLY A 102 -6.59 6.35 -1.12
C GLY A 102 -7.10 6.34 0.32
N LEU A 103 -8.25 6.96 0.56
CA LEU A 103 -8.92 6.96 1.86
C LEU A 103 -9.33 5.55 2.29
N ALA A 104 -9.80 4.71 1.36
CA ALA A 104 -10.09 3.31 1.64
C ALA A 104 -8.83 2.56 2.05
N ALA A 105 -7.71 2.75 1.35
CA ALA A 105 -6.44 2.13 1.69
C ALA A 105 -5.90 2.60 3.05
N ASP A 106 -6.06 3.89 3.39
CA ASP A 106 -5.71 4.38 4.73
C ASP A 106 -6.63 3.86 5.83
N ALA A 107 -7.91 3.68 5.52
CA ALA A 107 -8.84 3.04 6.44
C ALA A 107 -8.44 1.59 6.70
N LEU A 108 -8.08 0.82 5.67
CA LEU A 108 -7.53 -0.53 5.84
C LEU A 108 -6.25 -0.52 6.70
N GLY A 109 -5.29 0.34 6.37
CA GLY A 109 -4.02 0.44 7.10
C GLY A 109 -4.15 0.89 8.55
N LEU A 110 -5.30 1.47 8.93
CA LEU A 110 -5.60 1.89 10.30
C LEU A 110 -6.64 0.99 11.00
N GLY A 111 -7.06 -0.11 10.36
CA GLY A 111 -8.09 -1.01 10.91
C GLY A 111 -9.48 -0.38 11.02
N ASP A 112 -9.75 0.66 10.25
CA ASP A 112 -10.98 1.45 10.29
C ASP A 112 -12.09 0.77 9.44
N PRO A 113 -13.28 0.48 10.02
CA PRO A 113 -14.37 -0.19 9.32
C PRO A 113 -14.96 0.64 8.17
N ALA A 114 -14.60 1.93 8.03
CA ALA A 114 -15.02 2.75 6.89
C ALA A 114 -14.41 2.30 5.55
N ALA A 115 -13.36 1.48 5.56
CA ALA A 115 -12.65 1.04 4.36
C ALA A 115 -13.56 0.48 3.25
N GLY A 116 -14.47 -0.43 3.60
CA GLY A 116 -15.40 -1.03 2.64
C GLY A 116 -16.30 0.00 1.96
N ARG A 117 -16.95 0.87 2.75
CA ARG A 117 -17.83 1.92 2.23
C ARG A 117 -17.10 2.91 1.32
N LEU A 118 -15.87 3.27 1.66
CA LEU A 118 -15.04 4.16 0.83
C LEU A 118 -14.68 3.51 -0.51
N LEU A 119 -14.41 2.21 -0.51
CA LEU A 119 -14.08 1.46 -1.71
C LEU A 119 -15.31 1.24 -2.61
N ASP A 120 -16.49 1.03 -2.02
CA ASP A 120 -17.75 0.96 -2.76
C ASP A 120 -18.09 2.32 -3.36
N ALA A 121 -17.95 3.42 -2.61
CA ALA A 121 -18.13 4.77 -3.14
C ALA A 121 -17.16 5.09 -4.29
N ALA A 122 -15.91 4.62 -4.23
CA ALA A 122 -14.96 4.77 -5.33
C ALA A 122 -15.41 4.02 -6.60
N GLN A 123 -15.96 2.82 -6.43
CA GLN A 123 -16.46 2.01 -7.53
C GLN A 123 -17.74 2.59 -8.15
N GLU A 124 -18.70 2.99 -7.32
CA GLU A 124 -19.92 3.66 -7.74
C GLU A 124 -19.63 4.97 -8.48
N ARG A 125 -18.65 5.74 -7.98
CA ARG A 125 -18.24 6.98 -8.64
C ARG A 125 -17.76 6.73 -10.06
N GLY A 126 -16.96 5.67 -10.24
CA GLY A 126 -16.44 5.18 -11.51
C GLY A 126 -15.58 6.19 -12.29
N HIS A 127 -14.74 5.69 -13.19
CA HIS A 127 -14.05 6.52 -14.18
C HIS A 127 -13.58 5.66 -15.35
N PRO A 128 -13.64 6.14 -16.61
CA PRO A 128 -13.22 5.36 -17.78
C PRO A 128 -11.72 5.04 -17.81
N SER A 129 -10.90 5.81 -17.08
CA SER A 129 -9.46 5.59 -17.01
C SER A 129 -9.10 4.20 -16.50
N TRP A 130 -8.08 3.60 -17.12
CA TRP A 130 -7.55 2.32 -16.68
C TRP A 130 -6.90 2.36 -15.32
N ARG A 131 -6.30 3.50 -15.00
CA ARG A 131 -5.52 3.69 -13.80
C ARG A 131 -6.39 3.60 -12.55
N THR A 132 -7.59 4.16 -12.59
CA THR A 132 -8.56 4.13 -11.48
C THR A 132 -9.08 2.72 -11.25
N ALA A 133 -9.44 2.00 -12.31
CA ALA A 133 -9.91 0.61 -12.23
C ALA A 133 -8.83 -0.32 -11.62
N VAL A 134 -7.58 -0.21 -12.08
CA VAL A 134 -6.45 -0.97 -11.53
C VAL A 134 -6.26 -0.70 -10.04
N ARG A 135 -6.32 0.56 -9.61
CA ARG A 135 -6.13 0.95 -8.21
C ARG A 135 -7.28 0.46 -7.30
N ILE A 136 -8.52 0.47 -7.79
CA ILE A 136 -9.65 -0.16 -7.09
C ILE A 136 -9.39 -1.65 -6.89
N GLY A 137 -8.94 -2.36 -7.93
CA GLY A 137 -8.61 -3.79 -7.85
C GLY A 137 -7.53 -4.09 -6.82
N TRP A 138 -6.47 -3.27 -6.75
CA TRP A 138 -5.43 -3.42 -5.72
C TRP A 138 -6.00 -3.30 -4.30
N VAL A 139 -6.79 -2.27 -4.02
CA VAL A 139 -7.33 -2.06 -2.66
C VAL A 139 -8.41 -3.09 -2.31
N ARG A 140 -9.18 -3.60 -3.30
CA ARG A 140 -10.10 -4.73 -3.10
C ARG A 140 -9.34 -6.01 -2.72
N ALA A 141 -8.23 -6.30 -3.40
CA ALA A 141 -7.36 -7.42 -3.09
C ALA A 141 -6.75 -7.28 -1.67
N GLU A 142 -6.24 -6.10 -1.32
CA GLU A 142 -5.73 -5.79 0.01
C GLU A 142 -6.81 -5.93 1.10
N ALA A 143 -8.04 -5.46 0.84
CA ALA A 143 -9.16 -5.63 1.76
C ALA A 143 -9.51 -7.11 1.99
N ALA A 144 -9.47 -7.94 0.94
CA ALA A 144 -9.72 -9.37 1.05
C ALA A 144 -8.63 -10.07 1.88
N LEU A 145 -7.36 -9.68 1.72
CA LEU A 145 -6.26 -10.14 2.55
C LEU A 145 -6.45 -9.76 4.02
N PHE A 146 -6.78 -8.49 4.28
CA PHE A 146 -7.03 -7.99 5.64
C PHE A 146 -8.20 -8.72 6.33
N ALA A 147 -9.25 -9.06 5.57
CA ALA A 147 -10.39 -9.82 6.06
C ALA A 147 -10.11 -11.33 6.25
N GLY A 148 -8.91 -11.82 5.93
CA GLY A 148 -8.58 -13.25 5.94
C GLY A 148 -9.32 -14.06 4.87
N GLN A 149 -9.72 -13.40 3.78
CA GLN A 149 -10.50 -13.96 2.67
C GLN A 149 -9.69 -13.92 1.36
N ALA A 150 -8.41 -14.32 1.40
CA ALA A 150 -7.47 -14.17 0.28
C ALA A 150 -8.00 -14.67 -1.07
N ALA A 151 -8.76 -15.78 -1.09
CA ALA A 151 -9.39 -16.30 -2.30
C ALA A 151 -10.31 -15.28 -3.01
N ARG A 152 -11.01 -14.43 -2.25
CA ARG A 152 -11.84 -13.33 -2.81
C ARG A 152 -11.00 -12.18 -3.40
N GLY A 153 -9.73 -12.10 -3.04
CA GLY A 153 -8.80 -11.10 -3.57
C GLY A 153 -8.20 -11.48 -4.92
N LEU A 154 -8.34 -12.74 -5.37
CA LEU A 154 -7.73 -13.22 -6.61
C LEU A 154 -8.35 -12.53 -7.83
N GLU A 155 -9.67 -12.57 -7.99
CA GLU A 155 -10.36 -11.96 -9.14
C GLU A 155 -10.06 -10.45 -9.29
N PRO A 156 -10.13 -9.62 -8.23
CA PRO A 156 -9.74 -8.22 -8.32
C PRO A 156 -8.27 -8.00 -8.70
N ALA A 157 -7.35 -8.82 -8.18
CA ALA A 157 -5.93 -8.70 -8.48
C ALA A 157 -5.59 -9.14 -9.91
N GLU A 158 -6.24 -10.20 -10.41
CA GLU A 158 -6.08 -10.69 -11.78
C GLU A 158 -6.59 -9.68 -12.79
N ARG A 159 -7.80 -9.14 -12.58
CA ARG A 159 -8.36 -8.09 -13.45
C ARG A 159 -7.52 -6.81 -13.43
N ALA A 160 -6.96 -6.44 -12.28
CA ALA A 160 -6.03 -5.31 -12.19
C ALA A 160 -4.73 -5.55 -12.97
N LEU A 161 -4.23 -6.79 -13.03
CA LEU A 161 -3.06 -7.14 -13.84
C LEU A 161 -3.40 -7.17 -15.33
N GLU A 162 -4.51 -7.79 -15.71
CA GLU A 162 -5.00 -7.83 -17.08
C GLU A 162 -5.17 -6.41 -17.64
N ARG A 163 -5.87 -5.54 -16.90
CA ARG A 163 -6.05 -4.13 -17.30
C ARG A 163 -4.72 -3.40 -17.41
N ALA A 164 -3.83 -3.60 -16.45
CA ALA A 164 -2.51 -2.95 -16.48
C ALA A 164 -1.66 -3.42 -17.66
N ARG A 165 -1.83 -4.65 -18.16
CA ARG A 165 -1.13 -5.15 -19.35
C ARG A 165 -1.72 -4.62 -20.64
N ALA A 166 -3.04 -4.46 -20.72
CA ALA A 166 -3.72 -3.96 -21.90
C ALA A 166 -3.42 -2.48 -22.18
N ASP A 167 -3.54 -1.63 -21.15
CA ASP A 167 -3.52 -0.17 -21.32
C ASP A 167 -2.45 0.54 -20.46
N GLY A 168 -1.74 -0.22 -19.61
CA GLY A 168 -1.01 0.34 -18.48
C GLY A 168 0.49 0.48 -18.67
N GLY A 169 1.06 1.49 -17.99
CA GLY A 169 2.51 1.67 -17.92
C GLY A 169 3.21 0.63 -17.04
N LEU A 170 4.50 0.37 -17.34
CA LEU A 170 5.37 -0.62 -16.68
C LEU A 170 5.20 -0.69 -15.15
N ARG A 171 5.14 0.46 -14.46
CA ARG A 171 4.95 0.50 -13.01
C ARG A 171 3.65 -0.17 -12.53
N HIS A 172 2.55 0.05 -13.24
CA HIS A 172 1.26 -0.55 -12.87
C HIS A 172 1.27 -2.05 -13.13
N VAL A 173 1.92 -2.51 -14.20
CA VAL A 173 2.12 -3.95 -14.45
C VAL A 173 2.90 -4.59 -13.30
N VAL A 174 4.07 -4.04 -12.95
CA VAL A 174 4.92 -4.59 -11.87
C VAL A 174 4.18 -4.58 -10.52
N LYS A 175 3.49 -3.48 -10.17
CA LYS A 175 2.69 -3.41 -8.94
C LYS A 175 1.52 -4.39 -8.95
N SER A 176 0.81 -4.56 -10.07
CA SER A 176 -0.28 -5.54 -10.18
C SER A 176 0.25 -6.97 -10.04
N ARG A 177 1.40 -7.30 -10.64
CA ARG A 177 2.07 -8.60 -10.44
C ARG A 177 2.39 -8.84 -8.97
N LEU A 178 2.98 -7.85 -8.29
CA LEU A 178 3.25 -7.93 -6.85
C LEU A 178 1.98 -8.21 -6.04
N VAL A 179 0.91 -7.44 -6.26
CA VAL A 179 -0.36 -7.62 -5.54
C VAL A 179 -0.92 -9.03 -5.78
N LEU A 180 -0.98 -9.47 -7.03
CA LEU A 180 -1.47 -10.80 -7.37
C LEU A 180 -0.62 -11.91 -6.74
N ALA A 181 0.70 -11.80 -6.79
CA ALA A 181 1.61 -12.76 -6.19
C ALA A 181 1.42 -12.85 -4.67
N VAL A 182 1.26 -11.71 -3.98
CA VAL A 182 0.97 -11.68 -2.53
C VAL A 182 -0.38 -12.34 -2.24
N VAL A 183 -1.44 -12.05 -3.02
CA VAL A 183 -2.74 -12.71 -2.83
C VAL A 183 -2.62 -14.22 -3.01
N ARG A 184 -1.93 -14.67 -4.06
CA ARG A 184 -1.69 -16.09 -4.32
C ARG A 184 -0.88 -16.73 -3.20
N ALA A 185 0.16 -16.07 -2.69
CA ALA A 185 0.98 -16.57 -1.59
C ALA A 185 0.16 -16.88 -0.34
N VAL A 186 -0.88 -16.08 -0.06
CA VAL A 186 -1.77 -16.27 1.09
C VAL A 186 -2.88 -17.28 0.80
N ALA A 187 -3.44 -17.29 -0.42
CA ALA A 187 -4.53 -18.19 -0.79
C ALA A 187 -4.04 -19.63 -1.03
N HIS A 188 -2.91 -19.77 -1.72
CA HIS A 188 -2.35 -21.01 -2.23
C HIS A 188 -0.80 -20.93 -2.20
N PRO A 189 -0.17 -21.06 -1.01
CA PRO A 189 1.28 -20.95 -0.89
C PRO A 189 1.98 -22.10 -1.64
N ASP A 190 2.74 -21.77 -2.67
CA ASP A 190 3.55 -22.73 -3.43
C ASP A 190 4.87 -22.11 -3.95
N GLY A 191 5.77 -22.97 -4.44
CA GLY A 191 7.07 -22.55 -4.94
C GLY A 191 7.03 -21.72 -6.24
N ALA A 192 5.95 -21.84 -7.03
CA ALA A 192 5.77 -21.05 -8.23
C ALA A 192 5.47 -19.58 -7.87
N VAL A 193 4.70 -19.33 -6.80
CA VAL A 193 4.48 -17.97 -6.28
C VAL A 193 5.77 -17.36 -5.74
N LEU A 194 6.63 -18.15 -5.08
CA LEU A 194 7.94 -17.68 -4.63
C LEU A 194 8.78 -17.19 -5.82
N THR A 195 8.83 -18.00 -6.88
CA THR A 195 9.55 -17.66 -8.12
C THR A 195 9.00 -16.38 -8.76
N GLU A 196 7.68 -16.18 -8.77
CA GLU A 196 7.06 -14.95 -9.29
C GLU A 196 7.39 -13.72 -8.42
N LEU A 197 7.44 -13.84 -7.09
CA LEU A 197 7.83 -12.75 -6.20
C LEU A 197 9.28 -12.30 -6.44
N ASP A 198 10.20 -13.26 -6.64
CA ASP A 198 11.59 -12.96 -7.03
C ASP A 198 11.66 -12.28 -8.41
N ALA A 199 10.90 -12.78 -9.39
CA ALA A 199 10.83 -12.18 -10.72
C ALA A 199 10.24 -10.75 -10.69
N VAL A 200 9.29 -10.48 -9.78
CA VAL A 200 8.74 -9.13 -9.56
C VAL A 200 9.78 -8.21 -8.93
N ALA A 201 10.55 -8.69 -7.94
CA ALA A 201 11.62 -7.91 -7.32
C ALA A 201 12.70 -7.54 -8.35
N GLU A 202 13.07 -8.48 -9.22
CA GLU A 202 14.05 -8.23 -10.28
C GLU A 202 13.51 -7.25 -11.33
N ALA A 203 12.27 -7.46 -11.80
CA ALA A 203 11.64 -6.54 -12.75
C ALA A 203 11.52 -5.11 -12.18
N ALA A 204 11.22 -4.97 -10.88
CA ALA A 204 11.21 -3.69 -10.20
C ALA A 204 12.62 -3.05 -10.14
N SER A 205 13.65 -3.85 -9.86
CA SER A 205 15.04 -3.41 -9.81
C SER A 205 15.51 -2.88 -11.17
N VAL A 206 15.36 -3.67 -12.24
CA VAL A 206 15.72 -3.30 -13.61
C VAL A 206 14.98 -2.04 -14.08
N ALA A 207 13.71 -1.91 -13.72
CA ALA A 207 12.90 -0.74 -14.05
C ALA A 207 13.18 0.51 -13.18
N GLY A 208 14.07 0.40 -12.17
CA GLY A 208 14.33 1.46 -11.21
C GLY A 208 13.14 1.78 -10.29
N LEU A 209 12.18 0.87 -10.15
CA LEU A 209 10.99 0.99 -9.30
C LEU A 209 11.30 0.54 -7.87
N LEU A 210 12.31 1.17 -7.27
CA LEU A 210 12.87 0.79 -5.98
C LEU A 210 11.84 0.56 -4.85
N PRO A 211 10.75 1.36 -4.72
CA PRO A 211 9.74 1.13 -3.69
C PRO A 211 9.01 -0.23 -3.79
N LEU A 212 9.13 -0.96 -4.90
CA LEU A 212 8.51 -2.27 -5.08
C LEU A 212 9.46 -3.44 -4.78
N VAL A 213 10.78 -3.21 -4.77
CA VAL A 213 11.78 -4.26 -4.56
C VAL A 213 11.70 -4.82 -3.14
N GLY A 214 11.70 -3.94 -2.13
CA GLY A 214 11.63 -4.34 -0.72
C GLY A 214 10.37 -5.16 -0.40
N PRO A 215 9.16 -4.67 -0.71
CA PRO A 215 7.93 -5.43 -0.49
C PRO A 215 7.88 -6.77 -1.21
N ALA A 216 8.40 -6.87 -2.45
CA ALA A 216 8.45 -8.13 -3.18
C ALA A 216 9.36 -9.15 -2.49
N ARG A 217 10.57 -8.75 -2.09
CA ARG A 217 11.53 -9.61 -1.38
C ARG A 217 11.04 -10.01 0.00
N LEU A 218 10.40 -9.10 0.73
CA LEU A 218 9.86 -9.40 2.04
C LEU A 218 8.68 -10.39 1.95
N ALA A 219 7.82 -10.25 0.94
CA ALA A 219 6.78 -11.25 0.67
C ALA A 219 7.36 -12.61 0.24
N ALA A 220 8.45 -12.62 -0.54
CA ALA A 220 9.16 -13.84 -0.91
C ALA A 220 9.72 -14.56 0.31
N ALA A 221 10.39 -13.83 1.22
CA ALA A 221 10.91 -14.37 2.47
C ALA A 221 9.79 -14.96 3.36
N ASP A 222 8.70 -14.20 3.58
CA ASP A 222 7.53 -14.67 4.35
C ASP A 222 6.90 -15.93 3.74
N LEU A 223 6.89 -16.07 2.42
CA LEU A 223 6.42 -17.28 1.75
C LEU A 223 7.42 -18.44 1.89
N ALA A 224 8.72 -18.18 1.72
CA ALA A 224 9.77 -19.19 1.86
C ALA A 224 9.76 -19.82 3.26
N ASP A 225 9.58 -19.01 4.31
CA ASP A 225 9.45 -19.50 5.67
C ASP A 225 8.24 -20.42 5.85
N ARG A 226 7.12 -20.14 5.19
CA ARG A 226 5.90 -20.96 5.27
C ARG A 226 5.96 -22.26 4.48
N ILE A 227 6.63 -22.26 3.34
CA ILE A 227 6.83 -23.46 2.51
C ILE A 227 7.94 -24.34 3.10
N GLY A 228 8.99 -23.71 3.63
CA GLY A 228 10.16 -24.38 4.22
C GLY A 228 9.95 -24.85 5.66
N SER A 229 8.98 -24.31 6.39
CA SER A 229 8.59 -24.84 7.71
C SER A 229 7.90 -26.19 7.52
N PRO A 230 8.47 -27.30 8.04
CA PRO A 230 7.71 -28.53 8.17
C PRO A 230 6.48 -28.23 9.02
N SER A 231 5.32 -28.77 8.64
CA SER A 231 4.15 -28.74 9.50
C SER A 231 4.54 -29.36 10.84
N VAL A 232 4.67 -28.55 11.89
CA VAL A 232 4.92 -29.04 13.25
C VAL A 232 3.64 -29.70 13.75
N THR A 233 3.41 -30.93 13.30
CA THR A 233 2.79 -31.99 14.10
C THR A 233 3.94 -32.79 14.70
N GLY A 234 4.29 -32.45 15.94
CA GLY A 234 5.24 -33.21 16.75
C GLY A 234 6.64 -32.60 16.86
N SER A 235 6.89 -31.94 17.98
CA SER A 235 8.17 -31.87 18.71
C SER A 235 9.47 -31.82 17.88
N SER A 236 10.01 -30.61 17.72
CA SER A 236 11.44 -30.36 17.91
C SER A 236 11.66 -28.88 18.23
N LEU A 237 11.88 -28.62 19.52
CA LEU A 237 12.38 -27.36 20.05
C LEU A 237 13.80 -27.17 19.56
N ASN A 238 14.07 -26.11 18.80
CA ASN A 238 15.42 -25.72 18.42
C ASN A 238 15.93 -24.60 19.33
N ALA A 239 17.24 -24.61 19.56
CA ALA A 239 17.97 -24.06 20.71
C ALA A 239 18.00 -22.53 20.91
N ASN A 240 17.05 -21.76 20.36
CA ASN A 240 16.98 -20.30 20.53
C ASN A 240 15.79 -19.80 21.37
N ASP A 241 14.93 -20.70 21.89
CA ASP A 241 13.82 -20.33 22.78
C ASP A 241 14.28 -20.06 24.25
N GLY A 242 15.57 -20.19 24.56
CA GLY A 242 16.11 -20.09 25.91
C GLY A 242 16.16 -18.69 26.54
N ALA A 243 15.58 -17.65 25.92
CA ALA A 243 15.70 -16.28 26.41
C ALA A 243 14.37 -15.54 26.67
N ALA A 244 13.21 -16.16 26.42
CA ALA A 244 11.91 -15.51 26.61
C ALA A 244 10.95 -16.22 27.57
N ASP A 245 11.35 -17.33 28.20
CA ASP A 245 10.47 -18.10 29.08
C ASP A 245 10.85 -17.98 30.57
N ARG A 246 10.80 -16.75 31.09
CA ARG A 246 10.72 -16.50 32.54
C ARG A 246 9.82 -15.31 32.83
N SER A 247 8.52 -15.48 32.58
CA SER A 247 7.41 -14.95 33.38
C SER A 247 6.09 -15.09 32.61
N ASP A 248 5.37 -16.19 32.83
CA ASP A 248 4.00 -16.19 33.38
C ASP A 248 3.25 -17.46 32.99
N GLU A 249 3.32 -18.44 33.89
CA GLU A 249 2.29 -19.47 34.01
C GLU A 249 0.99 -18.80 34.48
N ALA A 250 -0.09 -18.90 33.68
CA ALA A 250 -1.40 -19.37 34.16
C ALA A 250 -2.52 -19.27 33.10
N VAL A 251 -3.06 -20.46 32.79
CA VAL A 251 -4.51 -20.76 32.80
C VAL A 251 -5.34 -20.48 31.53
N ASN A 252 -5.52 -21.57 30.79
CA ASN A 252 -6.73 -22.03 30.09
C ASN A 252 -7.33 -21.22 28.92
N GLY A 253 -7.32 -21.85 27.74
CA GLY A 253 -8.38 -21.67 26.73
C GLY A 253 -7.90 -21.88 25.31
N ARG A 254 -8.20 -23.05 24.73
CA ARG A 254 -7.90 -23.41 23.33
C ARG A 254 -8.39 -22.31 22.35
N SER A 255 -7.48 -21.48 21.82
CA SER A 255 -7.83 -20.52 20.78
C SER A 255 -7.94 -21.25 19.43
N SER A 256 -9.16 -21.35 18.94
CA SER A 256 -9.58 -22.01 17.71
C SER A 256 -8.84 -21.50 16.47
N GLY A 257 -8.70 -22.37 15.47
CA GLY A 257 -8.01 -22.13 14.18
C GLY A 257 -8.30 -20.79 13.44
N PRO A 258 -9.44 -20.10 13.62
CA PRO A 258 -9.65 -18.75 13.08
C PRO A 258 -8.69 -17.69 13.64
N ALA A 259 -8.26 -17.79 14.90
CA ALA A 259 -7.33 -16.82 15.50
C ALA A 259 -5.92 -16.92 14.91
N ARG A 260 -5.44 -18.15 14.65
CA ARG A 260 -4.15 -18.39 13.98
C ARG A 260 -4.16 -17.96 12.51
N ARG A 261 -5.28 -18.11 11.80
CA ARG A 261 -5.42 -17.60 10.41
C ARG A 261 -5.46 -16.07 10.34
N ARG A 262 -6.09 -15.41 11.32
CA ARG A 262 -6.04 -13.94 11.45
C ARG A 262 -4.63 -13.45 11.76
N HIS A 263 -3.89 -14.17 12.62
CA HIS A 263 -2.49 -13.87 12.93
C HIS A 263 -1.57 -14.06 11.71
N ALA A 264 -1.74 -15.13 10.93
CA ALA A 264 -1.00 -15.34 9.68
C ALA A 264 -1.36 -14.31 8.58
N ALA A 265 -2.64 -13.91 8.48
CA ALA A 265 -3.07 -12.82 7.60
C ALA A 265 -2.53 -11.45 8.04
N GLN A 266 -2.43 -11.19 9.35
CA GLN A 266 -1.75 -10.03 9.91
C GLN A 266 -0.24 -10.07 9.67
N LEU A 267 0.39 -11.25 9.69
CA LEU A 267 1.82 -11.45 9.41
C LEU A 267 2.18 -11.31 7.92
N SER A 268 1.27 -11.60 6.99
CA SER A 268 1.48 -11.29 5.55
C SER A 268 1.02 -9.89 5.16
N ALA A 269 -0.02 -9.36 5.83
CA ALA A 269 -0.31 -7.93 5.80
C ALA A 269 0.85 -7.13 6.42
N SER A 270 1.65 -7.74 7.30
CA SER A 270 2.85 -7.19 7.93
C SER A 270 3.88 -6.67 6.94
N VAL A 271 3.96 -7.20 5.71
CA VAL A 271 4.89 -6.69 4.69
C VAL A 271 4.51 -5.28 4.22
N LEU A 272 3.20 -4.98 4.20
CA LEU A 272 2.66 -3.64 3.93
C LEU A 272 2.48 -2.82 5.23
N TYR A 273 2.27 -3.49 6.37
CA TYR A 273 1.96 -2.91 7.67
C TYR A 273 3.20 -2.57 8.52
N GLN A 274 4.32 -3.29 8.40
CA GLN A 274 5.59 -3.03 9.13
C GLN A 274 6.34 -1.80 8.62
N LEU A 275 5.95 -1.27 7.46
CA LEU A 275 6.40 0.06 7.03
C LEU A 275 5.68 1.18 7.77
N SER A 276 4.66 0.89 8.61
CA SER A 276 4.01 1.86 9.48
C SER A 276 4.94 2.30 10.60
N ASP A 277 5.37 3.56 10.50
CA ASP A 277 6.27 4.28 11.39
C ASP A 277 5.85 4.20 12.89
N PRO A 278 6.77 3.96 13.85
CA PRO A 278 6.54 4.10 15.29
C PRO A 278 5.88 5.42 15.75
N VAL A 279 5.94 6.50 14.96
CA VAL A 279 5.21 7.76 15.24
C VAL A 279 3.69 7.57 15.31
N GLY A 280 3.12 6.61 14.58
CA GLY A 280 1.69 6.27 14.67
C GLY A 280 1.29 5.62 16.00
N ARG A 281 2.20 4.86 16.62
CA ARG A 281 1.96 4.22 17.93
C ARG A 281 2.02 5.24 19.07
N GLY A 282 2.91 6.24 18.97
CA GLY A 282 3.02 7.31 19.97
C GLY A 282 1.79 8.22 20.07
N LEU A 283 0.98 8.33 19.01
CA LEU A 283 -0.25 9.13 18.99
C LEU A 283 -1.47 8.40 19.58
N MET A 284 -1.38 7.09 19.86
CA MET A 284 -2.47 6.26 20.41
C MET A 284 -2.42 6.13 21.94
N GLY A 285 -1.53 6.86 22.63
CA GLY A 285 -1.53 6.95 24.10
C GLY A 285 -0.94 5.75 24.86
N GLU A 286 -0.28 4.81 24.18
CA GLU A 286 0.54 3.80 24.86
C GLU A 286 1.88 4.43 25.26
N SER A 287 2.01 4.75 26.56
CA SER A 287 3.21 5.33 27.12
C SER A 287 4.41 4.39 26.93
N VAL A 288 5.41 4.82 26.15
CA VAL A 288 6.76 4.27 26.25
C VAL A 288 7.32 4.74 27.59
N GLN A 289 7.22 3.88 28.61
CA GLN A 289 7.87 4.12 29.90
C GLN A 289 9.40 4.10 29.68
N PRO A 290 10.14 5.13 30.12
CA PRO A 290 11.60 5.08 30.10
C PRO A 290 12.09 4.04 31.11
N VAL A 291 12.87 3.07 30.65
CA VAL A 291 13.58 2.12 31.50
C VAL A 291 14.56 2.90 32.39
N PRO A 292 14.50 2.78 33.74
CA PRO A 292 15.45 3.44 34.61
C PRO A 292 16.83 2.79 34.47
N ARG A 293 17.85 3.60 34.21
CA ARG A 293 19.26 3.16 34.27
C ARG A 293 19.64 2.93 35.74
N ALA A 294 20.07 1.73 36.07
CA ALA A 294 20.67 1.43 37.36
C ALA A 294 22.00 2.20 37.54
N PRO A 295 22.34 2.65 38.76
CA PRO A 295 23.59 3.35 39.02
C PRO A 295 24.76 2.35 38.96
N VAL A 296 25.83 2.76 38.29
CA VAL A 296 27.12 2.07 38.31
C VAL A 296 27.82 2.46 39.62
N LEU A 297 28.15 1.46 40.44
CA LEU A 297 29.13 1.57 41.53
C LEU A 297 30.53 1.63 40.95
#